data_AF-A0A386H9J3-F1
#
_entry.id   AF-A0A386H9J3-F1
#
_cell.length_a   1.000
_cell.length_b   1.000
_cell.length_c   1.000
_cell.angle_alpha   90.00
_cell.angle_beta   90.00
_cell.angle_gamma   90.00
#
_symmetry.space_group_name_H-M   'P 1'
#
loop_
_entity.id
_entity.type
_entity.pdbx_description
1 polymer ?
#
loop_
_entity_poly.entity_id
_entity_poly.type
_entity_poly.pdbx_seq_one_letter_code
_entity_poly.pdbx_strand_id
1 'polypeptide(L)'
;MEMQALKLPKSTNGKCLLACAYKKDGIMTEDGTYNLEHGYKMAELCKNGEEKRLVNGKKLADICSKVNDAKVSDGKKGCERAALIFTCVISNAPKLGFKV
;
A
#
# COMPACT_ATOMS: atom_id res chain seq x y z
N MET A 1 -0.18 6.15 -17.28
CA MET A 1 0.82 5.62 -16.32
C MET A 1 0.48 4.17 -15.98
N GLU A 2 1.46 3.26 -15.89
CA GLU A 2 1.21 1.81 -15.61
C GLU A 2 0.37 1.56 -14.35
N MET A 3 0.59 2.37 -13.31
CA MET A 3 -0.10 2.28 -12.03
C MET A 3 -1.61 2.57 -12.13
N GLN A 4 -2.04 3.43 -13.06
CA GLN A 4 -3.47 3.69 -13.31
C GLN A 4 -4.20 2.47 -13.87
N ALA A 5 -3.45 1.57 -14.53
CA ALA A 5 -3.95 0.28 -15.01
C ALA A 5 -3.68 -0.85 -14.01
N LEU A 6 -3.38 -0.51 -12.75
CA LEU A 6 -3.03 -1.45 -11.68
C LEU A 6 -1.84 -2.37 -11.99
N LYS A 7 -0.95 -1.92 -12.89
CA LYS A 7 0.28 -2.64 -13.23
C LYS A 7 1.43 -2.10 -12.39
N LEU A 8 2.13 -3.02 -11.73
CA LEU A 8 3.32 -2.69 -10.96
C LEU A 8 4.40 -2.14 -11.91
N PRO A 9 5.02 -0.99 -11.60
CA PRO A 9 6.12 -0.47 -12.40
C PRO A 9 7.31 -1.42 -12.38
N LYS A 10 7.82 -1.77 -13.56
CA LYS A 10 8.96 -2.69 -13.71
C LYS A 10 10.30 -2.03 -13.40
N SER A 11 10.43 -0.74 -13.72
CA SER A 11 11.69 -0.01 -13.55
C SER A 11 11.93 0.37 -12.09
N THR A 12 13.20 0.41 -11.68
CA THR A 12 13.60 0.90 -10.35
C THR A 12 13.07 2.30 -10.08
N ASN A 13 13.18 3.21 -11.05
CA ASN A 13 12.68 4.58 -10.91
C ASN A 13 11.17 4.62 -10.70
N GLY A 14 10.40 3.76 -11.37
CA GLY A 14 8.95 3.68 -11.17
C GLY A 14 8.58 3.18 -9.77
N LYS A 15 9.31 2.19 -9.23
CA LYS A 15 9.15 1.73 -7.86
C LYS A 15 9.52 2.82 -6.84
N CYS A 16 10.57 3.58 -7.10
CA CYS A 16 10.97 4.69 -6.23
C CYS A 16 10.00 5.88 -6.32
N LEU A 17 9.35 6.10 -7.47
CA LEU A 17 8.28 7.07 -7.60
C LEU A 17 7.07 6.70 -6.73
N LEU A 18 6.71 5.41 -6.67
CA LEU A 18 5.70 4.92 -5.71
C LEU A 18 6.10 5.21 -4.27
N ALA A 19 7.33 4.88 -3.87
CA ALA A 19 7.82 5.16 -2.52
C ALA A 19 7.78 6.65 -2.18
N CYS A 20 8.18 7.52 -3.11
CA CYS A 20 8.11 8.96 -2.95
C CYS A 20 6.67 9.44 -2.72
N ALA A 21 5.72 8.97 -3.54
CA ALA A 21 4.31 9.30 -3.37
C ALA A 21 3.75 8.79 -2.03
N TYR A 22 4.07 7.55 -1.63
CA TYR A 22 3.60 6.96 -0.39
C TYR A 22 4.17 7.64 0.86
N LYS A 23 5.42 8.09 0.83
CA LYS A 23 6.00 8.87 1.92
C LYS A 23 5.32 10.23 2.05
N LYS A 24 5.08 10.90 0.92
CA LYS A 24 4.40 12.20 0.89
C LYS A 24 2.95 12.11 1.39
N ASP A 25 2.25 11.02 1.09
CA ASP A 25 0.87 10.78 1.53
C ASP A 25 0.79 10.29 2.99
N GLY A 26 1.83 9.59 3.48
CA GLY A 26 1.88 9.00 4.82
C GLY A 26 1.63 7.49 4.86
N ILE A 27 1.32 6.85 3.73
CA ILE A 27 1.23 5.39 3.58
C ILE A 27 2.53 4.69 3.97
N MET A 28 3.66 5.35 3.72
CA MET A 28 4.98 4.90 4.17
C MET A 28 5.59 5.93 5.11
N THR A 29 6.33 5.47 6.11
CA THR A 29 7.16 6.32 6.97
C THR A 29 8.41 6.78 6.23
N GLU A 30 9.10 7.79 6.78
CA GLU A 30 10.38 8.27 6.25
C GLU A 30 11.45 7.17 6.19
N ASP A 31 11.40 6.20 7.11
CA ASP A 31 12.28 5.03 7.14
C ASP A 31 11.93 3.95 6.10
N GLY A 32 10.91 4.18 5.26
CA GLY A 32 10.57 3.29 4.16
C GLY A 32 9.78 2.04 4.59
N THR A 33 9.08 2.11 5.72
CA THR A 33 8.17 1.04 6.20
C THR A 33 6.72 1.43 5.96
N TYR A 34 5.84 0.46 5.72
CA TYR A 34 4.40 0.67 5.67
C TYR A 34 3.87 1.20 7.00
N ASN A 35 3.07 2.26 6.94
CA ASN A 35 2.44 2.90 8.08
C ASN A 35 1.02 2.33 8.28
N LEU A 36 0.89 1.38 9.20
CA LEU A 36 -0.38 0.72 9.49
C LEU A 36 -1.44 1.71 10.02
N GLU A 37 -1.04 2.67 10.84
CA GLU A 37 -1.96 3.68 11.37
C GLU A 37 -2.57 4.50 10.23
N HIS A 38 -1.76 4.90 9.26
CA HIS A 38 -2.25 5.58 8.06
C HIS A 38 -3.13 4.67 7.21
N GLY A 39 -2.80 3.37 7.11
CA GLY A 39 -3.66 2.37 6.49
C GLY A 39 -5.08 2.34 7.09
N TYR A 40 -5.20 2.43 8.42
CA TYR A 40 -6.50 2.54 9.09
C TYR A 40 -7.20 3.87 8.81
N LYS A 41 -6.47 4.99 8.76
CA LYS A 41 -7.03 6.30 8.37
C LYS A 41 -7.61 6.23 6.96
N MET A 42 -6.90 5.61 6.02
CA MET A 42 -7.41 5.39 4.66
C MET A 42 -8.65 4.51 4.63
N ALA A 43 -8.71 3.46 5.46
CA ALA A 43 -9.92 2.65 5.58
C ALA A 43 -11.14 3.46 6.09
N GLU A 44 -10.94 4.35 7.05
CA GLU A 44 -11.98 5.28 7.54
C GLU A 44 -12.42 6.26 6.46
N LEU A 45 -11.48 6.87 5.73
CA LEU A 45 -11.78 7.81 4.65
C LEU A 45 -12.52 7.13 3.47
N CYS A 46 -12.17 5.89 3.15
CA CYS A 46 -12.74 5.16 2.02
C CYS A 46 -13.99 4.33 2.35
N LYS A 47 -14.47 4.34 3.61
CA LYS A 47 -15.62 3.51 4.00
C LYS A 47 -16.94 3.94 3.36
N ASN A 48 -17.06 5.20 2.93
CA ASN A 48 -18.25 5.76 2.27
C ASN A 48 -19.56 5.51 3.05
N GLY A 49 -19.51 5.54 4.38
CA GLY A 49 -20.65 5.25 5.26
C GLY A 49 -20.97 3.76 5.44
N GLU A 50 -20.22 2.85 4.81
CA GLU A 50 -20.43 1.40 4.90
C GLU A 50 -19.49 0.76 5.92
N GLU A 51 -20.03 0.33 7.07
CA GLU A 51 -19.23 -0.29 8.15
C GLU A 51 -18.46 -1.53 7.68
N LYS A 52 -19.07 -2.33 6.78
CA LYS A 52 -18.41 -3.49 6.18
C LYS A 52 -17.16 -3.11 5.39
N ARG A 53 -17.16 -1.96 4.69
CA ARG A 53 -15.97 -1.47 3.96
C ARG A 53 -14.89 -1.00 4.90
N LEU A 54 -15.25 -0.41 6.04
CA LEU A 54 -14.29 -0.07 7.08
C LEU A 54 -13.59 -1.30 7.64
N VAL A 55 -14.36 -2.32 8.06
CA VAL A 55 -13.83 -3.59 8.59
C VAL A 55 -12.89 -4.24 7.57
N ASN A 56 -13.32 -4.31 6.31
CA ASN A 56 -12.52 -4.88 5.23
C ASN A 56 -11.29 -4.04 4.89
N GLY A 57 -11.37 -2.71 4.98
CA GLY A 57 -10.25 -1.80 4.74
C GLY A 57 -9.18 -1.93 5.83
N LYS A 58 -9.59 -2.01 7.10
CA LYS A 58 -8.68 -2.29 8.23
C LYS A 58 -8.01 -3.65 8.07
N LYS A 59 -8.78 -4.68 7.72
CA LYS A 59 -8.24 -6.02 7.42
C LYS A 59 -7.25 -6.02 6.25
N LEU A 60 -7.49 -5.22 5.21
CA LEU A 60 -6.55 -5.06 4.10
C LEU A 60 -5.23 -4.42 4.57
N ALA A 61 -5.32 -3.37 5.40
CA ALA A 61 -4.15 -2.72 5.98
C ALA A 61 -3.35 -3.70 6.86
N ASP A 62 -4.01 -4.51 7.68
CA ASP A 62 -3.37 -5.57 8.47
C ASP A 62 -2.63 -6.58 7.60
N ILE A 63 -3.29 -7.10 6.56
CA ILE A 63 -2.67 -8.06 5.63
C ILE A 63 -1.43 -7.45 4.98
N CYS A 64 -1.51 -6.20 4.54
CA CYS A 64 -0.41 -5.53 3.86
C CYS A 64 0.67 -4.97 4.79
N SER A 65 0.42 -4.87 6.10
CA SER A 65 1.47 -4.50 7.06
C SER A 65 2.63 -5.49 7.10
N LYS A 66 2.35 -6.77 6.81
CA LYS A 66 3.34 -7.86 6.73
C LYS A 66 4.43 -7.63 5.69
N VAL A 67 4.23 -6.70 4.74
CA VAL A 67 5.30 -6.31 3.82
C VAL A 67 6.49 -5.71 4.56
N ASN A 68 6.34 -5.22 5.80
CA ASN A 68 7.45 -4.74 6.62
C ASN A 68 8.44 -5.84 7.02
N ASP A 69 7.98 -7.09 7.11
CA ASP A 69 8.82 -8.25 7.45
C ASP A 69 9.66 -8.74 6.25
N ALA A 70 9.33 -8.28 5.04
CA ALA A 70 10.08 -8.62 3.85
C ALA A 70 11.47 -7.97 3.86
N LYS A 71 12.50 -8.77 3.54
CA LYS A 71 13.85 -8.27 3.27
C LYS A 71 13.82 -7.47 1.96
N VAL A 72 14.36 -6.25 2.00
CA VAL A 72 14.52 -5.37 0.84
C VAL A 72 15.96 -4.92 0.74
N SER A 73 16.43 -4.68 -0.48
CA SER A 73 17.82 -4.31 -0.76
C SER A 73 18.11 -2.81 -0.66
N ASP A 74 17.06 -1.98 -0.71
CA ASP A 74 17.15 -0.52 -0.81
C ASP A 74 16.91 0.24 0.50
N GLY A 75 16.75 -0.50 1.61
CA GLY A 75 16.67 0.02 2.97
C GLY A 75 15.63 1.14 3.11
N LYS A 76 16.08 2.30 3.61
CA LYS A 76 15.20 3.46 3.86
C LYS A 76 14.63 4.09 2.59
N LYS A 77 15.16 3.79 1.39
CA LYS A 77 14.54 4.28 0.14
C LYS A 77 13.15 3.67 -0.03
N GLY A 78 12.98 2.39 0.32
CA GLY A 78 11.70 1.70 0.36
C GLY A 78 11.03 1.53 -1.01
N CYS A 79 11.75 1.65 -2.12
CA CYS A 79 11.21 1.44 -3.47
C CYS A 79 10.71 0.00 -3.64
N GLU A 80 11.48 -1.00 -3.21
CA GLU A 80 11.06 -2.39 -3.23
C GLU A 80 9.84 -2.62 -2.33
N ARG A 81 9.83 -2.02 -1.14
CA ARG A 81 8.70 -2.16 -0.21
C ARG A 81 7.44 -1.47 -0.75
N ALA A 82 7.57 -0.33 -1.42
CA ALA A 82 6.46 0.32 -2.10
C ALA A 82 5.84 -0.56 -3.19
N ALA A 83 6.69 -1.29 -3.94
CA ALA A 83 6.20 -2.29 -4.88
C ALA A 83 5.45 -3.43 -4.18
N LEU A 84 5.94 -3.92 -3.05
CA LEU A 84 5.26 -4.94 -2.25
C LEU A 84 3.91 -4.46 -1.70
N ILE A 85 3.83 -3.21 -1.22
CA ILE A 85 2.58 -2.59 -0.77
C ILE A 85 1.57 -2.56 -1.93
N PHE A 86 1.99 -2.04 -3.09
CA PHE A 86 1.14 -1.96 -4.28
C PHE A 86 0.62 -3.34 -4.67
N THR A 87 1.51 -4.33 -4.80
CA THR A 87 1.15 -5.72 -5.12
C THR A 87 0.22 -6.34 -4.08
N CYS A 88 0.44 -6.06 -2.80
CA CYS A 88 -0.41 -6.56 -1.73
C CYS A 88 -1.84 -6.03 -1.84
N VAL A 89 -2.00 -4.72 -2.07
CA VAL A 89 -3.31 -4.08 -2.19
C VAL A 89 -4.07 -4.64 -3.38
N ILE A 90 -3.48 -4.65 -4.59
CA ILE A 90 -4.17 -5.14 -5.79
C ILE A 90 -4.55 -6.62 -5.69
N SER A 91 -3.77 -7.43 -4.96
CA SER A 91 -4.02 -8.88 -4.84
C SER A 91 -5.04 -9.24 -3.77
N ASN A 92 -5.21 -8.41 -2.73
CA ASN A 92 -6.07 -8.73 -1.60
C ASN A 92 -7.35 -7.89 -1.55
N ALA A 93 -7.36 -6.69 -2.14
CA ALA A 93 -8.56 -5.85 -2.20
C ALA A 93 -9.77 -6.57 -2.86
N PRO A 94 -9.64 -7.28 -4.01
CA PRO A 94 -10.75 -8.06 -4.58
C PRO A 94 -11.32 -9.12 -3.64
N LYS A 95 -10.44 -9.79 -2.88
CA LYS A 95 -10.83 -10.86 -1.94
C LYS A 95 -11.66 -10.33 -0.76
N LEU A 96 -11.60 -9.02 -0.53
CA LEU A 96 -12.33 -8.31 0.51
C LEU A 96 -13.50 -7.49 -0.07
N GLY A 97 -13.86 -7.72 -1.33
CA GLY A 97 -15.03 -7.10 -1.97
C GLY A 97 -14.80 -5.68 -2.51
N PHE A 98 -13.56 -5.21 -2.57
CA PHE A 98 -13.24 -3.95 -3.25
C PHE A 98 -13.15 -4.17 -4.76
N LYS A 99 -13.74 -3.29 -5.54
CA LYS A 99 -13.55 -3.23 -6.99
C LYS A 99 -12.26 -2.47 -7.26
N VAL A 100 -11.32 -3.11 -7.95
CA VAL A 100 -10.04 -2.55 -8.40
C VAL A 100 -10.00 -2.62 -9.92
#